data_AF-A0A3M0XWB6-F1
#
_entry.id   AF-A0A3M0XWB6-F1
#
_cell.length_a   1.000
_cell.length_b   1.000
_cell.length_c   1.000
_cell.angle_alpha   90.00
_cell.angle_beta   90.00
_cell.angle_gamma   90.00
#
_symmetry.space_group_name_H-M   'P 1'
#
loop_
_entity.id
_entity.type
_entity.pdbx_description
1 polymer ?
#
loop_
_entity_poly.entity_id
_entity_poly.type
_entity_poly.pdbx_seq_one_letter_code
_entity_poly.pdbx_strand_id
1 'polypeptide(L)'
;MAHPKTRHTSPPLFSRSVRSLALLALAPILWSCAAGPQAADSQQPNAAQRTAQQGDASDIPQPGFLRRYAQSYRFRLGEPGGITPLPDGKTLLFLRSGPRSFVRDLYALDLTTGQERVLLTAQSVLKGAEEQLTPEEKARRERARQTARGVATYRLTKDASKIL
;
A
#
# COMPACT_ATOMS: atom_id res chain seq x y z
N MET A 1 31.01 -42.11 -26.89
CA MET A 1 29.59 -42.37 -26.55
C MET A 1 29.03 -41.11 -25.92
N ALA A 2 28.12 -40.43 -26.63
CA ALA A 2 27.58 -39.13 -26.28
C ALA A 2 26.24 -39.30 -25.54
N HIS A 3 26.10 -38.68 -24.36
CA HIS A 3 24.83 -38.62 -23.64
C HIS A 3 23.99 -37.42 -24.13
N PRO A 4 22.69 -37.59 -24.45
CA PRO A 4 21.84 -36.50 -24.90
C PRO A 4 21.34 -35.64 -23.72
N LYS A 5 21.42 -34.32 -23.92
CA LYS A 5 20.99 -33.24 -23.03
C LYS A 5 19.48 -33.08 -23.14
N THR A 6 18.71 -33.37 -22.08
CA THR A 6 17.26 -33.13 -22.03
C THR A 6 16.98 -31.63 -21.86
N ARG A 7 16.19 -31.06 -22.78
CA ARG A 7 15.68 -29.67 -22.69
C ARG A 7 14.23 -29.67 -22.23
N HIS A 8 13.95 -28.72 -21.35
CA HIS A 8 12.72 -27.94 -21.12
C HIS A 8 11.36 -28.49 -21.57
N THR A 9 10.37 -28.38 -20.68
CA THR A 9 9.09 -27.72 -21.02
C THR A 9 8.46 -27.10 -19.75
N SER A 10 8.15 -25.80 -19.80
CA SER A 10 7.29 -25.10 -18.83
C SER A 10 5.88 -24.99 -19.41
N PRO A 11 4.80 -25.16 -18.64
CA PRO A 11 3.45 -24.88 -19.15
C PRO A 11 3.09 -23.38 -19.05
N PRO A 12 2.23 -22.87 -19.95
CA PRO A 12 2.04 -21.44 -20.17
C PRO A 12 1.01 -20.76 -19.24
N LEU A 13 1.18 -19.44 -19.20
CA LEU A 13 0.38 -18.40 -18.58
C LEU A 13 -0.94 -18.11 -19.34
N PHE A 14 -1.95 -17.71 -18.56
CA PHE A 14 -3.06 -16.78 -18.90
C PHE A 14 -3.95 -17.08 -20.12
N SER A 15 -5.22 -17.38 -19.86
CA SER A 15 -6.32 -17.19 -20.81
C SER A 15 -7.21 -16.03 -20.35
N ARG A 16 -7.15 -14.94 -21.12
CA ARG A 16 -8.09 -13.81 -21.04
C ARG A 16 -9.31 -14.14 -21.91
N SER A 17 -10.49 -14.09 -21.30
CA SER A 17 -11.77 -14.29 -21.99
C SER A 17 -12.01 -13.13 -22.98
N VAL A 18 -12.16 -13.47 -24.26
CA VAL A 18 -12.54 -12.55 -25.35
C VAL A 18 -14.06 -12.58 -25.47
N ARG A 19 -14.72 -11.42 -25.36
CA ARG A 19 -16.13 -11.25 -25.68
C ARG A 19 -16.29 -10.46 -26.98
N SER A 20 -16.75 -11.20 -27.98
CA SER A 20 -17.71 -10.87 -29.04
C SER A 20 -17.47 -9.67 -29.97
N LEU A 21 -17.11 -10.06 -31.20
CA LEU A 21 -17.45 -9.47 -32.50
C LEU A 21 -18.89 -8.91 -32.57
N ALA A 22 -19.04 -7.73 -33.19
CA ALA A 22 -20.22 -7.37 -33.97
C ALA A 22 -19.79 -6.55 -35.20
N LEU A 23 -20.28 -7.01 -36.35
CA LEU A 23 -20.05 -6.53 -37.73
C LEU A 23 -20.57 -5.08 -37.94
N LEU A 24 -19.86 -4.20 -38.65
CA LEU A 24 -19.74 -4.04 -40.12
C LEU A 24 -21.01 -3.44 -40.76
N ALA A 25 -20.98 -2.13 -41.03
CA ALA A 25 -21.72 -1.51 -42.14
C ALA A 25 -21.02 -0.21 -42.55
N LEU A 26 -20.39 -0.25 -43.73
CA LEU A 26 -19.76 0.87 -44.43
C LEU A 26 -20.71 1.32 -45.53
N ALA A 27 -21.03 2.61 -45.61
CA ALA A 27 -21.61 3.22 -46.81
C ALA A 27 -21.12 4.66 -46.94
N PRO A 28 -20.43 5.04 -48.04
CA PRO A 28 -20.03 6.41 -48.30
C PRO A 28 -21.10 7.10 -49.16
N ILE A 29 -21.55 8.29 -48.76
CA ILE A 29 -22.30 9.18 -49.64
C ILE A 29 -21.62 10.54 -49.63
N LEU A 30 -21.04 10.85 -50.78
CA LEU A 30 -20.53 12.15 -51.18
C LEU A 30 -21.65 13.18 -51.12
N TRP A 31 -21.46 14.27 -50.35
CA TRP A 31 -22.21 15.50 -50.62
C TRP A 31 -21.35 16.74 -50.40
N SER A 32 -20.95 17.30 -51.55
CA SER A 32 -20.94 18.71 -51.89
C SER A 32 -20.35 19.73 -50.90
N CYS A 33 -19.22 20.31 -51.32
CA CYS A 33 -18.79 21.63 -50.89
C CYS A 33 -19.90 22.67 -51.12
N ALA A 34 -20.31 23.34 -50.05
CA ALA A 34 -20.87 24.68 -50.11
C ALA A 34 -20.22 25.48 -48.98
N ALA A 35 -19.37 26.42 -49.37
CA ALA A 35 -18.78 27.40 -48.49
C ALA A 35 -19.88 28.33 -47.95
N GLY A 36 -19.98 28.42 -46.61
CA GLY A 36 -20.72 29.45 -45.91
C GLY A 36 -19.88 29.91 -44.71
N PRO A 37 -19.75 31.23 -44.45
CA PRO A 37 -18.97 31.71 -43.33
C PRO A 37 -19.79 31.54 -42.05
N GLN A 38 -19.58 30.43 -41.34
CA GLN A 38 -20.00 30.35 -39.95
C GLN A 38 -18.90 31.00 -39.12
N ALA A 39 -19.23 32.19 -38.64
CA ALA A 39 -18.57 32.81 -37.50
C ALA A 39 -18.42 31.74 -36.41
N ALA A 40 -17.20 31.30 -36.19
CA ALA A 40 -16.84 30.50 -35.05
C ALA A 40 -17.13 31.38 -33.83
N ASP A 41 -18.29 31.17 -33.22
CA ASP A 41 -18.58 31.66 -31.88
C ASP A 41 -17.64 30.88 -30.96
N SER A 42 -16.43 31.40 -30.81
CA SER A 42 -15.47 30.98 -29.81
C SER A 42 -16.04 31.38 -28.46
N GLN A 43 -17.01 30.61 -27.97
CA GLN A 43 -17.31 30.55 -26.54
C GLN A 43 -16.15 29.82 -25.87
N GLN A 44 -15.01 30.52 -25.77
CA GLN A 44 -14.08 30.27 -24.69
C GLN A 44 -14.88 30.46 -23.40
N PRO A 45 -14.95 29.46 -22.49
CA PRO A 45 -15.55 29.69 -21.19
C PRO A 45 -14.82 30.87 -20.57
N ASN A 46 -15.59 31.90 -20.25
CA ASN A 46 -15.08 33.20 -19.82
C ASN A 46 -14.13 32.96 -18.64
N ALA A 47 -12.95 33.59 -18.60
CA ALA A 47 -12.01 33.42 -17.50
C ALA A 47 -12.65 33.73 -16.12
N ALA A 48 -13.72 34.53 -16.12
CA ALA A 48 -14.60 34.79 -14.97
C ALA A 48 -15.37 33.56 -14.45
N GLN A 49 -15.63 32.54 -15.29
CA GLN A 49 -16.24 31.28 -14.89
C GLN A 49 -15.25 30.32 -14.20
N ARG A 50 -13.92 30.46 -14.41
CA ARG A 50 -12.92 29.68 -13.65
C ARG A 50 -12.86 30.07 -12.19
N THR A 51 -13.14 31.33 -11.88
CA THR A 51 -13.21 31.82 -10.49
C THR A 51 -14.51 31.45 -9.78
N ALA A 52 -15.51 30.94 -10.50
CA ALA A 52 -16.85 30.64 -9.99
C ALA A 52 -17.19 29.13 -9.93
N GLN A 53 -16.23 28.25 -10.25
CA GLN A 53 -16.16 26.94 -9.60
C GLN A 53 -15.55 27.18 -8.20
N GLN A 54 -16.24 27.89 -7.31
CA GLN A 54 -16.99 27.24 -6.23
C GLN A 54 -16.23 26.03 -5.71
N GLY A 55 -15.27 26.30 -4.83
CA GLY A 55 -14.85 25.32 -3.85
C GLY A 55 -16.09 24.81 -3.15
N ASP A 56 -16.42 23.55 -3.41
CA ASP A 56 -17.55 22.87 -2.80
C ASP A 56 -17.41 22.95 -1.27
N ALA A 57 -18.48 22.81 -0.49
CA ALA A 57 -18.41 22.84 0.98
C ALA A 57 -17.48 21.73 1.54
N SER A 58 -17.02 20.82 0.67
CA SER A 58 -15.92 19.87 0.87
C SER A 58 -14.51 20.50 0.94
N ASP A 59 -14.32 21.77 0.56
CA ASP A 59 -13.04 22.50 0.63
C ASP A 59 -12.75 23.11 2.01
N ILE A 60 -13.69 23.06 2.96
CA ILE A 60 -13.37 23.37 4.36
C ILE A 60 -12.54 22.21 4.91
N PRO A 61 -11.31 22.43 5.41
CA PRO A 61 -10.55 21.39 6.06
C PRO A 61 -11.40 20.78 7.19
N GLN A 62 -11.80 19.51 7.01
CA GLN A 62 -12.65 18.78 7.94
C GLN A 62 -12.19 19.06 9.38
N PRO A 63 -13.07 19.52 10.29
CA PRO A 63 -12.68 19.85 11.65
C PRO A 63 -11.84 18.73 12.29
N GLY A 64 -10.67 19.11 12.82
CA GLY A 64 -9.71 18.18 13.41
C GLY A 64 -8.88 17.35 12.43
N PHE A 65 -8.92 17.60 11.12
CA PHE A 65 -8.09 16.90 10.13
C PHE A 65 -6.60 17.00 10.46
N LEU A 66 -6.07 18.22 10.63
CA LEU A 66 -4.65 18.43 10.92
C LEU A 66 -4.22 17.74 12.22
N ARG A 67 -5.11 17.72 13.23
CA ARG A 67 -4.89 16.98 14.47
C ARG A 67 -4.80 15.47 14.22
N ARG A 68 -5.75 14.88 13.49
CA ARG A 68 -5.73 13.45 13.13
C ARG A 68 -4.51 13.09 12.28
N TYR A 69 -4.16 13.96 11.33
CA TYR A 69 -2.99 13.82 10.46
C TYR A 69 -1.68 13.80 11.25
N ALA A 70 -1.51 14.73 12.19
CA ALA A 70 -0.35 14.77 13.07
C ALA A 70 -0.31 13.57 14.04
N GLN A 71 -1.42 13.24 14.69
CA GLN A 71 -1.51 12.15 15.68
C GLN A 71 -1.30 10.75 15.10
N SER A 72 -1.64 10.54 13.82
CA SER A 72 -1.49 9.25 13.13
C SER A 72 -0.20 9.15 12.31
N TYR A 73 0.68 10.16 12.42
CA TYR A 73 1.88 10.29 11.60
C TYR A 73 1.57 10.14 10.11
N ARG A 74 0.71 11.04 9.58
CA ARG A 74 0.26 11.03 8.17
C ARG A 74 -0.47 9.73 7.82
N PHE A 75 -1.23 9.16 8.76
CA PHE A 75 -1.93 7.88 8.67
C PHE A 75 -1.04 6.66 8.41
N ARG A 76 0.24 6.73 8.80
CA ARG A 76 1.18 5.61 8.69
C ARG A 76 1.24 4.74 9.94
N LEU A 77 0.85 5.27 11.10
CA LEU A 77 0.76 4.46 12.32
C LEU A 77 -0.33 3.39 12.14
N GLY A 78 0.00 2.14 12.46
CA GLY A 78 -0.84 0.99 12.17
C GLY A 78 -0.53 0.26 10.86
N GLU A 79 0.32 0.81 10.00
CA GLU A 79 0.80 0.10 8.80
C GLU A 79 1.62 -1.14 9.21
N PRO A 80 1.26 -2.37 8.77
CA PRO A 80 2.06 -3.56 8.98
C PRO A 80 3.42 -3.43 8.29
N GLY A 81 4.50 -3.80 8.97
CA GLY A 81 5.83 -3.85 8.37
C GLY A 81 6.68 -5.01 8.91
N GLY A 82 7.80 -5.30 8.26
CA GLY A 82 8.62 -6.46 8.62
C GLY A 82 7.82 -7.76 8.48
N ILE A 83 7.23 -7.98 7.32
CA ILE A 83 6.31 -9.08 7.06
C ILE A 83 7.12 -10.35 6.74
N THR A 84 6.86 -11.45 7.45
CA THR A 84 7.50 -12.74 7.22
C THR A 84 6.45 -13.86 7.23
N PRO A 85 6.18 -14.53 6.10
CA PRO A 85 5.38 -15.74 6.09
C PRO A 85 6.15 -16.90 6.76
N LEU A 86 5.47 -17.71 7.55
CA LEU A 86 6.05 -18.93 8.11
C LEU A 86 6.13 -20.05 7.07
N PRO A 87 7.06 -21.00 7.22
CA PRO A 87 7.18 -22.15 6.32
C PRO A 87 5.94 -23.06 6.29
N ASP A 88 5.07 -22.97 7.31
CA ASP A 88 3.80 -23.69 7.38
C ASP A 88 2.78 -23.22 6.31
N GLY A 89 3.00 -22.06 5.70
CA GLY A 89 2.11 -21.43 4.72
C GLY A 89 0.78 -20.95 5.30
N LYS A 90 0.60 -21.02 6.63
CA LYS A 90 -0.66 -20.69 7.32
C LYS A 90 -0.54 -19.45 8.18
N THR A 91 0.67 -19.11 8.61
CA THR A 91 0.90 -18.00 9.52
C THR A 91 1.76 -16.92 8.87
N LEU A 92 1.40 -15.65 9.08
CA LEU A 92 2.20 -14.51 8.66
C LEU A 92 2.53 -13.65 9.87
N LEU A 93 3.81 -13.41 10.12
CA LEU A 93 4.30 -12.54 11.18
C LEU A 93 4.52 -11.13 10.65
N PHE A 94 4.24 -10.13 11.49
CA PHE A 94 4.49 -8.74 11.15
C PHE A 94 4.55 -7.87 12.41
N LEU A 95 5.21 -6.72 12.28
CA LEU A 95 5.28 -5.71 13.33
C LEU A 95 4.31 -4.58 13.00
N ARG A 96 3.47 -4.20 13.97
CA ARG A 96 2.47 -3.14 13.81
C ARG A 96 2.35 -2.32 15.08
N SER A 97 2.05 -1.04 14.94
CA SER A 97 1.73 -0.15 16.06
C SER A 97 0.22 0.11 16.16
N GLY A 98 -0.24 0.70 17.27
CA GLY A 98 -1.59 1.24 17.34
C GLY A 98 -1.76 2.49 16.44
N PRO A 99 -3.00 2.90 16.11
CA PRO A 99 -3.29 3.99 15.16
C PRO A 99 -2.78 5.38 15.58
N ARG A 100 -2.40 5.54 16.84
CA ARG A 100 -1.82 6.77 17.42
C ARG A 100 -0.64 6.48 18.35
N SER A 101 0.02 5.33 18.15
CA SER A 101 1.18 4.92 18.93
C SER A 101 2.36 4.65 18.02
N PHE A 102 3.55 5.07 18.44
CA PHE A 102 4.81 4.71 17.77
C PHE A 102 5.39 3.38 18.27
N VAL A 103 4.78 2.76 19.28
CA VAL A 103 5.24 1.47 19.83
C VAL A 103 4.73 0.33 18.95
N ARG A 104 5.65 -0.47 18.42
CA ARG A 104 5.34 -1.66 17.62
C ARG A 104 5.40 -2.90 18.49
N ASP A 105 4.43 -3.77 18.25
CA ASP A 105 4.33 -5.12 18.80
C ASP A 105 4.39 -6.14 17.66
N LEU A 106 4.67 -7.39 18.00
CA LEU A 106 4.68 -8.51 17.06
C LEU A 106 3.30 -9.17 17.00
N TYR A 107 2.79 -9.32 15.79
CA TYR A 107 1.52 -9.93 15.48
C TYR A 107 1.71 -11.19 14.63
N ALA A 108 0.72 -12.07 14.69
CA ALA A 108 0.51 -13.15 13.75
C ALA A 108 -0.86 -13.01 13.11
N LEU A 109 -0.92 -13.22 11.80
CA LEU A 109 -2.13 -13.42 11.02
C LEU A 109 -2.23 -14.90 10.65
N ASP A 110 -3.35 -15.52 10.98
CA ASP A 110 -3.73 -16.81 10.40
C ASP A 110 -4.36 -16.57 9.03
N LEU A 111 -3.69 -17.03 7.98
CA LEU A 111 -4.10 -16.89 6.59
C LEU A 111 -5.33 -17.75 6.24
N THR A 112 -5.63 -18.76 7.05
CA THR A 112 -6.79 -19.64 6.87
C THR A 112 -8.07 -18.97 7.34
N THR A 113 -8.01 -18.30 8.49
CA THR A 113 -9.18 -17.69 9.16
C THR A 113 -9.26 -16.18 8.97
N GLY A 114 -8.17 -15.54 8.55
CA GLY A 114 -8.03 -14.08 8.47
C GLY A 114 -7.89 -13.41 9.83
N GLN A 115 -7.73 -14.18 10.92
CA GLN A 115 -7.69 -13.64 12.27
C GLN A 115 -6.28 -13.20 12.66
N GLU A 116 -6.19 -11.99 13.20
CA GLU A 116 -4.96 -11.43 13.74
C GLU A 116 -4.90 -11.61 15.26
N ARG A 117 -3.70 -11.89 15.77
CA ARG A 117 -3.43 -11.92 17.22
C ARG A 117 -2.09 -11.30 17.55
N VAL A 118 -2.00 -10.67 18.72
CA VAL A 118 -0.72 -10.20 19.28
C VAL A 118 0.05 -11.42 19.80
N LEU A 119 1.32 -11.56 19.40
CA LEU A 119 2.22 -12.59 19.91
C LEU A 119 3.12 -12.07 21.03
N LEU A 120 3.67 -10.86 20.86
CA LEU A 120 4.62 -10.28 21.80
C LEU A 120 4.46 -8.76 21.82
N THR A 121 4.24 -8.20 23.01
CA THR A 121 4.18 -6.74 23.18
C THR A 121 5.53 -6.21 23.65
N ALA A 122 5.92 -5.01 23.20
CA ALA A 122 7.13 -4.35 23.70
C ALA A 122 7.11 -4.20 25.22
N GLN A 123 5.94 -3.91 25.79
CA GLN A 123 5.75 -3.80 27.24
C GLN A 123 6.01 -5.12 27.96
N SER A 124 5.58 -6.27 27.39
CA SER A 124 5.84 -7.58 27.99
C SER A 124 7.32 -7.94 28.02
N VAL A 125 8.10 -7.51 27.02
CA VAL A 125 9.55 -7.72 26.97
C VAL A 125 10.26 -6.94 28.07
N LEU A 126 9.84 -5.69 28.30
CA LEU A 126 10.41 -4.82 29.33
C LEU A 126 9.94 -5.18 30.75
N LYS A 127 8.95 -6.06 30.90
CA LYS A 127 8.37 -6.47 32.19
C LYS A 127 7.97 -5.28 33.08
N GLY A 128 7.46 -4.22 32.46
CA GLY A 128 7.03 -2.99 33.16
C GLY A 128 8.14 -1.97 33.44
N ALA A 129 9.40 -2.25 33.10
CA ALA A 129 10.46 -1.26 33.15
C ALA A 129 10.37 -0.26 31.98
N GLU A 130 10.96 0.93 32.15
CA GLU A 130 11.14 1.87 31.06
C GLU A 130 12.24 1.41 30.10
N GLU A 131 12.08 1.71 28.80
CA GLU A 131 13.10 1.41 27.79
C GLU A 131 14.32 2.32 27.99
N GLN A 132 15.45 1.73 28.38
CA GLN A 132 16.73 2.43 28.50
C GLN A 132 17.61 2.10 27.29
N LEU A 133 17.80 3.08 26.41
CA LEU A 133 18.66 2.94 25.23
C LEU A 133 20.07 3.40 25.53
N THR A 134 21.06 2.59 25.15
CA THR A 134 22.47 3.00 25.19
C THR A 134 22.72 4.14 24.18
N PRO A 135 23.77 4.95 24.35
CA PRO A 135 24.13 6.00 23.39
C PRO A 135 24.33 5.46 21.97
N GLU A 136 24.93 4.27 21.83
CA GLU A 136 25.16 3.61 20.54
C GLU A 136 23.85 3.26 19.86
N GLU A 137 22.88 2.73 20.61
CA GLU A 137 21.56 2.37 20.11
C GLU A 137 20.74 3.61 19.69
N LYS A 138 20.80 4.69 20.48
CA LYS A 138 20.19 5.98 20.10
C LYS A 138 20.77 6.50 18.79
N ALA A 139 22.11 6.53 18.68
CA ALA A 139 22.79 6.98 17.47
C ALA A 139 22.47 6.10 16.25
N ARG A 140 22.35 4.76 16.45
CA ARG A 140 21.93 3.85 15.38
C ARG A 140 20.52 4.16 14.90
N ARG A 141 19.56 4.34 15.82
CA ARG A 141 18.16 4.67 15.47
C ARG A 141 18.05 6.01 14.75
N GLU A 142 18.80 7.01 15.20
CA GLU A 142 18.85 8.32 14.56
C GLU A 142 19.37 8.23 13.11
N ARG A 143 20.49 7.53 12.90
CA ARG A 143 21.05 7.30 11.56
C ARG A 143 20.09 6.52 10.65
N ALA A 144 19.38 5.55 11.19
CA ALA A 144 18.36 4.79 10.47
C ALA A 144 17.04 5.57 10.24
N ARG A 145 16.93 6.79 10.78
CA ARG A 145 15.69 7.59 10.80
C ARG A 145 14.50 6.79 11.36
N GLN A 146 14.78 5.95 12.35
CA GLN A 146 13.78 5.05 12.92
C GLN A 146 12.88 5.82 13.91
N THR A 147 11.68 6.18 13.46
CA THR A 147 10.69 6.88 14.30
C THR A 147 9.93 5.93 15.24
N ALA A 148 9.83 4.65 14.89
CA ALA A 148 9.13 3.65 15.69
C ALA A 148 9.93 3.21 16.92
N ARG A 149 9.21 3.01 18.03
CA ARG A 149 9.67 2.43 19.30
C ARG A 149 9.14 1.00 19.46
N GLY A 150 9.53 0.33 20.55
CA GLY A 150 9.12 -1.05 20.83
C GLY A 150 9.95 -2.06 20.05
N VAL A 151 9.32 -3.11 19.54
CA VAL A 151 10.03 -4.16 18.80
C VAL A 151 10.51 -3.60 17.46
N ALA A 152 11.84 -3.48 17.31
CA ALA A 152 12.44 -2.89 16.11
C ALA A 152 12.43 -3.87 14.92
N THR A 153 12.85 -5.10 15.17
CA THR A 153 12.93 -6.20 14.20
C THR A 153 12.70 -7.53 14.93
N TYR A 154 12.45 -8.59 14.16
CA TYR A 154 12.48 -9.96 14.64
C TYR A 154 13.06 -10.85 13.53
N ARG A 155 13.48 -12.06 13.88
CA ARG A 155 13.98 -13.08 12.94
C ARG A 155 13.48 -14.46 13.33
N LEU A 156 13.36 -15.34 12.35
CA LEU A 156 13.12 -16.76 12.60
C LEU A 156 14.44 -17.51 12.69
N THR A 157 14.49 -18.55 13.52
CA THR A 157 15.52 -19.58 13.39
C THR A 157 15.36 -20.32 12.05
N LYS A 158 16.42 -21.00 11.61
CA LYS A 158 16.43 -21.71 10.32
C LYS A 158 15.27 -22.70 10.18
N ASP A 159 14.94 -23.38 11.28
CA ASP A 159 13.86 -24.37 11.32
C ASP A 159 12.50 -23.76 11.69
N ALA A 160 12.42 -22.43 11.77
CA ALA A 160 11.24 -21.63 12.16
C ALA A 160 10.59 -22.03 13.50
N SER A 161 11.34 -22.72 14.37
CA SER A 161 10.87 -23.16 15.69
C SER A 161 10.92 -22.07 16.75
N LYS A 162 11.65 -20.98 16.51
CA LYS A 162 11.81 -19.86 17.45
C LYS A 162 11.83 -18.52 16.72
N ILE A 163 11.39 -17.49 17.44
CA ILE A 163 11.48 -16.09 17.06
C ILE A 163 12.57 -15.44 17.91
N LEU A 164 13.46 -14.68 17.28
CA LEU A 164 14.60 -13.95 17.86
C LEU A 164 14.41 -12.44 17.69
#